data_AF-A0A699I2Z0-F1
#
_entry.id   AF-A0A699I2Z0-F1
#
_cell.length_a   1.000
_cell.length_b   1.000
_cell.length_c   1.000
_cell.angle_alpha   90.00
_cell.angle_beta   90.00
_cell.angle_gamma   90.00
#
_symmetry.space_group_name_H-M   'P 1'
#
loop_
_entity.id
_entity.type
_entity.pdbx_description
1 polymer ?
#
loop_
_entity_poly.entity_id
_entity_poly.type
_entity_poly.pdbx_seq_one_letter_code
_entity_poly.pdbx_strand_id
1 'polypeptide(L)'
;MLVYHLKKALYGIKQAPRAWYDTLSRFLLNNKFSKGAVDPTLFTRKTGKHILFVQIYVDDIIFASNDPKACDIFSNKMSSKFQMSMMGEMSFFLGLQVSQNPRGIFINQSKFSLEILKKFGMDSYDPVDTPMVDRLKLDEDPLGIPVNQTRFRSMVGSLMYLTASRSDLVFVVCMCARYQASPTKKHLKALKRVFRYLRGTIN
;
A
#
# COMPACT_ATOMS: atom_id res chain seq x y z
N MET A 1 -28.37 -26.29 21.14
CA MET A 1 -27.69 -25.33 20.24
C MET A 1 -27.82 -23.95 20.88
N LEU A 2 -26.72 -23.31 21.27
CA LEU A 2 -26.74 -21.97 21.85
C LEU A 2 -26.72 -20.94 20.73
N VAL A 3 -27.69 -20.02 20.72
CA VAL A 3 -27.76 -18.90 19.79
C VAL A 3 -27.47 -17.63 20.58
N TYR A 4 -26.44 -16.88 20.17
CA TYR A 4 -26.03 -15.65 20.83
C TYR A 4 -26.42 -14.43 19.99
N HIS A 5 -26.99 -13.41 20.63
CA HIS A 5 -27.34 -12.14 19.99
C HIS A 5 -26.20 -11.12 20.15
N LEU A 6 -25.66 -10.66 19.01
CA LEU A 6 -24.55 -9.72 18.98
C LEU A 6 -25.05 -8.29 19.27
N LYS A 7 -24.55 -7.65 20.34
CA LYS A 7 -24.94 -6.26 20.71
C LYS A 7 -24.09 -5.16 20.05
N LYS A 8 -22.92 -5.49 19.52
CA LYS A 8 -21.97 -4.58 18.85
C LYS A 8 -21.39 -5.26 17.64
N ALA A 9 -20.96 -4.50 16.63
CA ALA A 9 -20.34 -5.10 15.46
C ALA A 9 -19.03 -5.81 15.86
N LEU A 10 -18.85 -7.05 15.39
CA LEU A 10 -17.66 -7.86 15.65
C LEU A 10 -16.67 -7.73 14.50
N TYR A 11 -15.38 -7.81 14.77
CA TYR A 11 -14.41 -7.91 13.69
C TYR A 11 -14.71 -9.14 12.80
N GLY A 12 -14.56 -8.99 11.49
CA GLY A 12 -14.80 -10.06 10.51
C GLY A 12 -16.22 -10.18 9.97
N ILE A 13 -17.22 -9.49 10.53
CA ILE A 13 -18.54 -9.40 9.88
C ILE A 13 -18.55 -8.31 8.82
N LYS A 14 -19.23 -8.56 7.68
CA LYS A 14 -19.32 -7.63 6.54
C LYS A 14 -19.78 -6.22 6.92
N GLN A 15 -20.58 -6.09 7.98
CA GLN A 15 -21.13 -4.81 8.44
C GLN A 15 -20.21 -4.04 9.39
N ALA A 16 -19.21 -4.69 10.01
CA ALA A 16 -18.40 -4.05 11.04
C ALA A 16 -17.58 -2.85 10.56
N PRO A 17 -16.90 -2.90 9.39
CA PRO A 17 -16.16 -1.74 8.90
C PRO A 17 -17.06 -0.51 8.67
N ARG A 18 -18.28 -0.74 8.18
CA ARG A 18 -19.27 0.33 7.98
C ARG A 18 -19.77 0.89 9.31
N ALA A 19 -20.13 0.02 10.25
CA ALA A 19 -20.58 0.46 11.57
C ALA A 19 -19.49 1.23 12.34
N TRP A 20 -18.23 0.82 12.18
CA TRP A 20 -17.06 1.52 12.69
C TRP A 20 -16.95 2.92 12.06
N TYR A 21 -16.90 3.00 10.73
CA TYR A 21 -16.84 4.27 10.02
C TYR A 21 -17.99 5.22 10.41
N ASP A 22 -19.24 4.73 10.47
CA ASP A 22 -20.40 5.55 10.84
C ASP A 22 -20.30 6.06 12.28
N THR A 23 -19.72 5.27 13.19
CA THR A 23 -19.50 5.66 14.59
C THR A 23 -18.40 6.72 14.70
N LEU A 24 -17.28 6.51 14.01
CA LEU A 24 -16.16 7.44 13.98
C LEU A 24 -16.53 8.75 13.30
N SER A 25 -17.20 8.70 12.15
CA SER A 25 -17.68 9.87 11.42
C SER A 25 -18.60 10.72 12.29
N ARG A 26 -19.58 10.12 12.97
CA ARG A 26 -20.46 10.88 13.89
C ARG A 26 -19.68 11.54 15.02
N PHE A 27 -18.70 10.84 15.58
CA PHE A 27 -17.83 11.41 16.60
C PHE A 27 -17.05 12.62 16.08
N LEU A 28 -16.44 12.53 14.88
CA LEU A 28 -15.69 13.64 14.29
C LEU A 28 -16.60 14.84 14.00
N LEU A 29 -17.79 14.63 13.43
CA LEU A 29 -18.76 15.69 13.17
C LEU A 29 -19.18 16.42 14.45
N ASN A 30 -19.47 15.67 15.52
CA ASN A 30 -19.77 16.25 16.84
C ASN A 30 -18.59 17.05 17.42
N ASN A 31 -17.37 16.75 16.99
CA ASN A 31 -16.14 17.44 17.36
C ASN A 31 -15.73 18.55 16.39
N LYS A 32 -16.70 19.11 15.65
CA LYS A 32 -16.54 20.25 14.74
C LYS A 32 -15.65 19.99 13.53
N PHE A 33 -15.49 18.72 13.15
CA PHE A 33 -14.92 18.40 11.85
C PHE A 33 -15.98 18.54 10.75
N SER A 34 -15.53 18.92 9.56
CA SER A 34 -16.28 18.90 8.32
C SER A 34 -15.81 17.72 7.48
N LYS A 35 -16.76 16.97 6.93
CA LYS A 35 -16.48 15.86 6.02
C LYS A 35 -16.19 16.40 4.61
N GLY A 36 -15.22 15.81 3.93
CA GLY A 36 -14.89 16.14 2.54
C GLY A 36 -16.07 15.87 1.60
N ALA A 37 -16.26 16.76 0.62
CA ALA A 37 -17.30 16.61 -0.39
C ALA A 37 -16.91 15.59 -1.47
N VAL A 38 -15.63 15.58 -1.87
CA VAL A 38 -15.07 14.67 -2.87
C VAL A 38 -14.65 13.35 -2.25
N ASP A 39 -13.94 13.41 -1.11
CA ASP A 39 -13.54 12.25 -0.33
C ASP A 39 -14.28 12.25 1.03
N PRO A 40 -15.30 11.39 1.20
CA PRO A 40 -16.03 11.26 2.47
C PRO A 40 -15.18 10.73 3.62
N THR A 41 -14.00 10.17 3.36
CA THR A 41 -13.09 9.64 4.38
C THR A 41 -12.07 10.66 4.87
N LEU A 42 -12.01 11.83 4.22
CA LEU A 42 -11.24 12.98 4.66
C LEU A 42 -12.10 13.90 5.53
N PHE A 43 -11.61 14.23 6.72
CA PHE A 43 -12.21 15.17 7.65
C PHE A 43 -11.26 16.33 7.90
N THR A 44 -11.81 17.53 8.02
CA THR A 44 -11.04 18.75 8.27
C THR A 44 -11.65 19.55 9.41
N ARG A 45 -10.81 20.11 10.28
CA ARG A 45 -11.23 21.06 11.30
C ARG A 45 -10.35 22.29 11.23
N LYS A 46 -10.97 23.46 11.10
CA LYS A 46 -10.28 24.76 11.08
C LYS A 46 -10.55 25.51 12.38
N THR A 47 -9.50 26.00 13.01
CA THR A 47 -9.55 26.85 14.21
C THR A 47 -8.65 28.06 13.98
N GLY A 48 -9.25 29.19 13.58
CA GLY A 48 -8.48 30.36 13.16
C GLY A 48 -7.57 30.05 11.97
N LYS A 49 -6.26 30.18 12.14
CA LYS A 49 -5.24 29.85 11.12
C LYS A 49 -4.81 28.37 11.15
N HIS A 50 -5.26 27.61 12.15
CA HIS A 50 -4.88 26.21 12.32
C HIS A 50 -5.85 25.29 11.57
N ILE A 51 -5.29 24.26 10.94
CA ILE A 51 -6.04 23.24 10.23
C ILE A 51 -5.56 21.87 10.65
N LEU A 52 -6.50 20.99 10.97
CA LEU A 52 -6.27 19.58 11.25
C LEU A 52 -6.98 18.74 10.20
N PHE A 53 -6.20 17.91 9.51
CA PHE A 53 -6.67 16.90 8.57
C PHE A 53 -6.71 15.54 9.27
N VAL A 54 -7.75 14.76 9.00
CA VAL A 54 -7.91 13.39 9.46
C VAL A 54 -8.39 12.55 8.27
N GLN A 55 -7.56 11.62 7.82
CA GLN A 55 -7.87 10.66 6.77
C GLN A 55 -8.13 9.30 7.42
N ILE A 56 -9.24 8.67 7.06
CA ILE A 56 -9.61 7.34 7.56
C ILE A 56 -9.44 6.32 6.44
N TYR A 57 -8.75 5.22 6.74
CA TYR A 57 -8.69 4.04 5.90
C TYR A 57 -9.07 2.80 6.72
N VAL A 58 -10.33 2.37 6.60
CA VAL A 58 -10.88 1.25 7.38
C VAL A 58 -10.65 1.48 8.89
N ASP A 59 -9.68 0.79 9.49
CA ASP A 59 -9.33 0.88 10.91
C ASP A 59 -8.13 1.81 11.18
N ASP A 60 -7.37 2.17 10.14
CA ASP A 60 -6.22 3.06 10.22
C ASP A 60 -6.64 4.53 10.08
N ILE A 61 -6.01 5.40 10.86
CA ILE A 61 -6.29 6.84 10.87
C ILE A 61 -4.98 7.60 10.75
N ILE A 62 -4.83 8.38 9.68
CA ILE A 62 -3.75 9.38 9.57
C ILE A 62 -4.33 10.73 9.91
N PHE A 63 -3.56 11.55 10.61
CA PHE A 63 -3.92 12.94 10.83
C PHE A 63 -2.68 13.83 10.81
N ALA A 64 -2.87 15.07 10.37
CA ALA A 64 -1.80 16.05 10.25
C ALA A 64 -2.34 17.45 10.52
N SER A 65 -1.52 18.29 11.14
CA SER A 65 -1.89 19.66 11.51
C SER A 65 -0.72 20.60 11.29
N ASN A 66 -1.01 21.87 11.01
CA ASN A 66 -0.01 22.94 11.08
C ASN A 66 0.22 23.47 12.51
N ASP A 67 -0.45 22.88 13.50
CA ASP A 67 -0.22 23.07 14.94
C ASP A 67 -0.03 21.69 15.60
N PRO A 68 1.19 21.34 16.06
CA PRO A 68 1.46 20.08 16.74
C PRO A 68 0.58 19.85 17.98
N LYS A 69 0.21 20.90 18.71
CA LYS A 69 -0.67 20.76 19.89
C LYS A 69 -2.05 20.25 19.52
N ALA A 70 -2.55 20.62 18.33
CA ALA A 70 -3.82 20.12 17.83
C ALA A 70 -3.77 18.61 17.55
N CYS A 71 -2.63 18.07 17.13
CA CYS A 71 -2.41 16.63 16.97
C CYS A 71 -2.44 15.91 18.33
N ASP A 72 -1.79 16.44 19.37
CA ASP A 72 -1.79 15.84 20.71
C ASP A 72 -3.20 15.84 21.32
N ILE A 73 -3.92 16.96 21.22
CA ILE A 73 -5.30 17.07 21.70
C ILE A 73 -6.20 16.08 20.96
N PHE A 74 -6.02 15.96 19.64
CA PHE A 74 -6.80 15.02 18.84
C PHE A 74 -6.51 13.57 19.23
N SER A 75 -5.23 13.19 19.34
CA SER A 75 -4.76 11.88 19.79
C SER A 75 -5.39 11.50 21.14
N ASN A 76 -5.28 12.36 22.14
CA ASN A 76 -5.86 12.12 23.47
C ASN A 76 -7.38 11.97 23.43
N LYS A 77 -8.06 12.74 22.58
CA LYS A 77 -9.51 12.68 22.42
C LYS A 77 -9.97 11.40 21.74
N MET A 78 -9.18 10.89 20.81
CA MET A 78 -9.41 9.62 20.13
C MET A 78 -9.19 8.44 21.08
N SER A 79 -8.04 8.40 21.78
CA SER A 79 -7.69 7.32 22.72
C SER A 79 -8.57 7.25 23.96
N SER A 80 -9.15 8.39 24.40
CA SER A 80 -10.14 8.39 25.50
C SER A 80 -11.51 7.89 25.08
N LYS A 81 -11.88 8.05 23.79
CA LYS A 81 -13.17 7.60 23.28
C LYS A 81 -13.15 6.16 22.77
N PHE A 82 -12.05 5.77 22.15
CA PHE A 82 -11.90 4.52 21.42
C PHE A 82 -10.67 3.78 21.93
N GLN A 83 -10.76 2.46 22.01
CA GLN A 83 -9.62 1.62 22.34
C GLN A 83 -8.69 1.54 21.11
N MET A 84 -7.76 2.47 21.01
CA MET A 84 -6.78 2.55 19.92
C MET A 84 -5.40 2.95 20.44
N SER A 85 -4.36 2.57 19.70
CA SER A 85 -2.97 2.88 20.02
C SER A 85 -2.45 3.98 19.11
N MET A 86 -1.77 4.97 19.70
CA MET A 86 -1.06 5.99 18.94
C MET A 86 0.28 5.42 18.47
N MET A 87 0.53 5.47 17.16
CA MET A 87 1.76 4.94 16.55
C MET A 87 2.86 6.00 16.39
N GLY A 88 2.64 7.21 16.88
CA GLY A 88 3.58 8.33 16.78
C GLY A 88 3.71 8.86 15.36
N GLU A 89 4.91 9.27 14.98
CA GLU A 89 5.19 9.73 13.61
C GLU A 89 5.04 8.57 12.61
N MET A 90 4.30 8.83 11.53
CA MET A 90 3.99 7.82 10.52
C MET A 90 5.28 7.34 9.82
N SER A 91 5.66 6.10 10.11
CA SER A 91 6.79 5.39 9.48
C SER A 91 6.34 4.30 8.51
N PHE A 92 5.11 3.81 8.65
CA PHE A 92 4.48 2.84 7.76
C PHE A 92 2.99 3.14 7.60
N PHE A 93 2.47 3.03 6.37
CA PHE A 93 1.05 3.12 6.10
C PHE A 93 0.68 2.27 4.88
N LEU A 94 -0.33 1.40 5.00
CA LEU A 94 -0.81 0.52 3.92
C LEU A 94 0.31 -0.26 3.20
N GLY A 95 1.29 -0.76 3.97
CA GLY A 95 2.42 -1.51 3.43
C GLY A 95 3.46 -0.66 2.68
N LEU A 96 3.36 0.66 2.74
CA LEU A 96 4.38 1.60 2.28
C LEU A 96 5.19 2.12 3.46
N GLN A 97 6.50 2.26 3.27
CA GLN A 97 7.40 2.91 4.22
C GLN A 97 7.38 4.41 3.97
N VAL A 98 7.26 5.17 5.05
CA VAL A 98 7.27 6.63 5.02
C VAL A 98 8.47 7.13 5.81
N SER A 99 9.26 8.00 5.21
CA SER A 99 10.39 8.67 5.85
C SER A 99 10.20 10.18 5.74
N GLN A 100 10.01 10.83 6.89
CA GLN A 100 9.77 12.26 6.98
C GLN A 100 11.08 12.93 7.43
N ASN A 101 11.53 13.93 6.68
CA ASN A 101 12.71 14.70 7.03
C ASN A 101 12.55 16.16 6.55
N PRO A 102 13.44 17.09 6.96
CA PRO A 102 13.32 18.50 6.57
C PRO A 102 13.35 18.77 5.05
N ARG A 103 13.80 17.82 4.22
CA ARG A 103 13.77 17.95 2.75
C ARG A 103 12.44 17.51 2.14
N GLY A 104 11.62 16.78 2.89
CA GLY A 104 10.31 16.31 2.44
C GLY A 104 9.93 14.95 3.00
N ILE A 105 8.85 14.41 2.42
CA ILE A 105 8.29 13.09 2.74
C ILE A 105 8.68 12.14 1.61
N PHE A 106 9.33 11.05 1.97
CA PHE A 106 9.75 9.99 1.04
C PHE A 106 8.92 8.74 1.29
N ILE A 107 8.40 8.15 0.22
CA ILE A 107 7.62 6.92 0.26
C ILE A 107 8.42 5.84 -0.48
N ASN A 108 8.63 4.69 0.13
CA ASN A 108 9.33 3.57 -0.50
C ASN A 108 8.73 2.21 -0.09
N GLN A 109 9.19 1.16 -0.75
CA GLN A 109 8.79 -0.23 -0.49
C GLN A 109 10.03 -1.14 -0.34
N SER A 110 11.16 -0.61 0.15
CA SER A 110 12.44 -1.31 0.18
C SER A 110 12.38 -2.63 0.97
N LYS A 111 11.65 -2.67 2.09
CA LYS A 111 11.40 -3.90 2.84
C LYS A 111 10.68 -4.96 2.00
N PHE A 112 9.61 -4.56 1.30
CA PHE A 112 8.86 -5.47 0.43
C PHE A 112 9.71 -5.93 -0.77
N SER A 113 10.51 -5.04 -1.37
CA SER A 113 11.46 -5.39 -2.44
C SER A 113 12.41 -6.51 -2.00
N LEU A 114 13.01 -6.40 -0.80
CA LEU A 114 13.88 -7.42 -0.23
C LEU A 114 13.14 -8.75 0.04
N GLU A 115 11.92 -8.69 0.56
CA GLU A 115 11.09 -9.87 0.82
C GLU A 115 10.76 -10.63 -0.47
N ILE A 116 10.37 -9.93 -1.55
CA ILE A 116 10.03 -10.60 -2.81
C ILE A 116 11.28 -11.13 -3.53
N LEU A 117 12.44 -10.47 -3.41
CA LEU A 117 13.71 -10.98 -3.94
C LEU A 117 14.05 -12.32 -3.30
N LYS A 118 13.97 -12.41 -1.96
CA LYS A 118 14.19 -13.67 -1.22
C LYS A 118 13.15 -14.73 -1.59
N LYS A 119 11.86 -14.36 -1.58
CA LYS A 119 10.74 -15.28 -1.88
C LYS A 119 10.91 -16.00 -3.22
N PHE A 120 11.43 -15.32 -4.24
CA PHE A 120 11.58 -15.89 -5.57
C PHE A 120 13.00 -16.40 -5.88
N GLY A 121 13.93 -16.31 -4.92
CA GLY A 121 15.32 -16.72 -5.07
C GLY A 121 16.10 -15.84 -6.04
N MET A 122 15.84 -14.54 -6.01
CA MET A 122 16.46 -13.51 -6.87
C MET A 122 17.45 -12.62 -6.09
N ASP A 123 17.64 -12.87 -4.81
CA ASP A 123 18.49 -12.10 -3.89
C ASP A 123 20.00 -12.33 -4.08
N SER A 124 20.39 -13.43 -4.76
CA SER A 124 21.79 -13.75 -5.10
C SER A 124 22.19 -13.41 -6.55
N TYR A 125 21.24 -13.04 -7.41
CA TYR A 125 21.49 -12.82 -8.85
C TYR A 125 22.11 -11.46 -9.16
N ASP A 126 23.16 -11.38 -9.97
CA ASP A 126 23.81 -10.11 -10.31
C ASP A 126 22.82 -9.04 -10.81
N PRO A 127 22.90 -7.81 -10.29
CA PRO A 127 22.00 -6.73 -10.71
C PRO A 127 22.19 -6.38 -12.19
N VAL A 128 21.23 -5.65 -12.74
CA VAL A 128 21.31 -5.07 -14.09
C VAL A 128 20.84 -3.62 -14.04
N ASP A 129 21.34 -2.79 -14.95
CA ASP A 129 21.06 -1.34 -14.93
C ASP A 129 19.70 -0.97 -15.54
N THR A 130 19.10 -1.87 -16.32
CA THR A 130 17.81 -1.61 -16.97
C THR A 130 16.79 -2.73 -16.72
N PRO A 131 15.52 -2.39 -16.49
CA PRO A 131 14.46 -3.38 -16.25
C PRO A 131 14.15 -4.23 -17.49
N MET A 132 14.40 -3.69 -18.69
CA MET A 132 14.13 -4.32 -19.97
C MET A 132 15.33 -4.12 -20.92
N VAL A 133 15.57 -5.09 -21.81
CA VAL A 133 16.58 -4.95 -22.85
C VAL A 133 16.01 -4.06 -23.96
N ASP A 134 16.83 -3.15 -24.49
CA ASP A 134 16.44 -2.32 -25.62
C ASP A 134 16.04 -3.20 -26.82
N ARG A 135 14.95 -2.85 -27.50
CA ARG A 135 14.35 -3.60 -28.63
C ARG A 135 13.86 -5.01 -28.30
N LEU A 136 13.72 -5.40 -27.02
CA LEU A 136 13.11 -6.68 -26.67
C LEU A 136 11.62 -6.66 -27.03
N LYS A 137 11.27 -7.20 -28.20
CA LYS A 137 9.89 -7.57 -28.50
C LYS A 137 9.55 -8.78 -27.62
N LEU A 138 8.79 -8.53 -26.55
CA LEU A 138 7.99 -9.60 -25.95
C LEU A 138 6.78 -9.79 -26.86
N ASP A 139 6.64 -11.00 -27.36
CA ASP A 139 5.61 -11.49 -28.25
C ASP A 139 5.22 -12.89 -27.80
N GLU A 140 4.04 -13.33 -28.22
CA GLU A 140 3.56 -14.67 -27.93
C GLU A 140 4.57 -15.72 -28.38
N ASP A 141 4.66 -16.81 -27.63
CA ASP A 141 5.65 -17.86 -27.86
C ASP A 141 4.94 -19.22 -27.83
N PRO A 142 4.08 -19.54 -28.83
CA PRO A 142 3.26 -20.75 -28.79
C PRO A 142 4.08 -22.04 -28.78
N LEU A 143 5.27 -22.00 -29.38
CA LEU A 143 6.23 -23.11 -29.43
C LEU A 143 7.24 -23.08 -28.28
N GLY A 144 7.14 -22.09 -27.39
CA GLY A 144 8.05 -21.91 -26.28
C GLY A 144 7.83 -22.92 -25.17
N ILE A 145 8.89 -23.16 -24.39
CA ILE A 145 8.81 -24.08 -23.25
C ILE A 145 7.94 -23.44 -22.17
N PRO A 146 6.79 -24.04 -21.80
CA PRO A 146 5.89 -23.48 -20.79
C PRO A 146 6.57 -23.44 -19.41
N VAL A 147 6.17 -22.48 -18.59
CA VAL A 147 6.60 -22.39 -17.18
C VAL A 147 5.41 -22.49 -16.24
N ASN A 148 5.69 -22.70 -14.96
CA ASN A 148 4.65 -22.77 -13.93
C ASN A 148 3.87 -21.45 -13.86
N GLN A 149 2.60 -21.49 -14.27
CA GLN A 149 1.72 -20.32 -14.36
C GLN A 149 1.49 -19.65 -13.00
N THR A 150 1.26 -20.44 -11.95
CA THR A 150 1.03 -19.94 -10.60
C THR A 150 2.23 -19.16 -10.07
N ARG A 151 3.44 -19.70 -10.25
CA ARG A 151 4.68 -19.00 -9.85
C ARG A 151 4.88 -17.72 -10.66
N PHE A 152 4.66 -17.77 -11.98
CA PHE A 152 4.77 -16.59 -12.84
C PHE A 152 3.78 -15.48 -12.44
N ARG A 153 2.50 -15.82 -12.23
CA ARG A 153 1.47 -14.89 -11.74
C ARG A 153 1.83 -14.31 -10.38
N SER A 154 2.36 -15.13 -9.47
CA SER A 154 2.81 -14.64 -8.16
C SER A 154 3.94 -13.62 -8.30
N MET A 155 4.91 -13.87 -9.18
CA MET A 155 6.01 -12.94 -9.46
C MET A 155 5.51 -11.62 -10.07
N VAL A 156 4.63 -11.69 -11.07
CA VAL A 156 4.01 -10.50 -11.69
C VAL A 156 3.21 -9.71 -10.66
N GLY A 157 2.34 -10.37 -9.89
CA GLY A 157 1.52 -9.71 -8.87
C GLY A 157 2.35 -9.00 -7.80
N SER A 158 3.45 -9.63 -7.35
CA SER A 158 4.41 -8.99 -6.43
C SER A 158 5.04 -7.74 -7.04
N LEU A 159 5.45 -7.78 -8.31
CA LEU A 159 6.02 -6.59 -8.97
C LEU A 159 4.96 -5.52 -9.25
N MET A 160 3.71 -5.89 -9.56
CA MET A 160 2.60 -4.94 -9.71
C MET A 160 2.37 -4.16 -8.42
N TYR A 161 2.47 -4.80 -7.26
CA TYR A 161 2.35 -4.10 -5.97
C TYR A 161 3.46 -3.05 -5.76
N LEU A 162 4.67 -3.30 -6.28
CA LEU A 162 5.77 -2.32 -6.22
C LEU A 162 5.54 -1.11 -7.12
N THR A 163 4.74 -1.22 -8.18
CA THR A 163 4.52 -0.10 -9.10
C THR A 163 3.86 1.11 -8.43
N ALA A 164 3.28 0.94 -7.24
CA ALA A 164 2.72 2.03 -6.44
C ALA A 164 3.78 3.06 -6.03
N SER A 165 5.02 2.63 -5.70
CA SER A 165 6.14 3.54 -5.41
C SER A 165 7.23 3.53 -6.48
N ARG A 166 7.16 2.62 -7.47
CA ARG A 166 8.17 2.40 -8.52
C ARG A 166 7.57 2.51 -9.92
N SER A 167 7.32 3.75 -10.34
CA SER A 167 6.72 4.05 -11.65
C SER A 167 7.59 3.59 -12.83
N ASP A 168 8.90 3.53 -12.64
CA ASP A 168 9.89 3.02 -13.59
C ASP A 168 9.67 1.53 -13.96
N LEU A 169 9.01 0.76 -13.09
CA LEU A 169 8.69 -0.65 -13.33
C LEU A 169 7.36 -0.86 -14.09
N VAL A 170 6.47 0.14 -14.09
CA VAL A 170 5.08 0.01 -14.59
C VAL A 170 5.06 -0.60 -15.98
N PHE A 171 5.81 -0.02 -16.92
CA PHE A 171 5.81 -0.46 -18.31
C PHE A 171 6.23 -1.93 -18.45
N VAL A 172 7.38 -2.31 -17.90
CA VAL A 172 7.91 -3.67 -18.08
C VAL A 172 7.05 -4.73 -17.39
N VAL A 173 6.48 -4.39 -16.23
CA VAL A 173 5.62 -5.31 -15.46
C VAL A 173 4.31 -5.53 -16.19
N CYS A 174 3.67 -4.46 -16.68
CA CYS A 174 2.46 -4.56 -17.50
C CYS A 174 2.71 -5.37 -18.77
N MET A 175 3.85 -5.18 -19.44
CA MET A 175 4.23 -5.97 -20.63
C MET A 175 4.34 -7.46 -20.31
N CYS A 176 5.00 -7.83 -19.19
CA CYS A 176 5.11 -9.22 -18.77
C CYS A 176 3.76 -9.83 -18.35
N ALA A 177 2.87 -9.03 -17.74
CA ALA A 177 1.57 -9.47 -17.26
C ALA A 177 0.66 -9.99 -18.39
N ARG A 178 0.82 -9.49 -19.62
CA ARG A 178 0.04 -9.93 -20.79
C ARG A 178 0.16 -11.44 -21.07
N TYR A 179 1.27 -12.05 -20.69
CA TYR A 179 1.56 -13.47 -20.96
C TYR A 179 1.25 -14.38 -19.77
N GLN A 180 0.56 -13.88 -18.73
CA GLN A 180 0.28 -14.65 -17.51
C GLN A 180 -0.65 -15.87 -17.72
N ALA A 181 -1.39 -15.90 -18.83
CA ALA A 181 -2.26 -17.02 -19.20
C ALA A 181 -1.47 -18.22 -19.73
N SER A 182 -0.43 -17.97 -20.53
CA SER A 182 0.45 -19.00 -21.10
C SER A 182 1.92 -18.50 -21.13
N PRO A 183 2.58 -18.41 -19.97
CA PRO A 183 3.96 -17.94 -19.88
C PRO A 183 4.95 -19.02 -20.32
N THR A 184 6.03 -18.60 -20.99
CA THR A 184 7.12 -19.48 -21.42
C THR A 184 8.45 -19.08 -20.76
N LYS A 185 9.52 -19.86 -21.00
CA LYS A 185 10.87 -19.52 -20.52
C LYS A 185 11.33 -18.14 -21.00
N LYS A 186 10.93 -17.71 -22.19
CA LYS A 186 11.19 -16.37 -22.73
C LYS A 186 10.57 -15.28 -21.84
N HIS A 187 9.28 -15.43 -21.51
CA HIS A 187 8.57 -14.52 -20.61
C HIS A 187 9.18 -14.51 -19.20
N LEU A 188 9.50 -15.69 -18.66
CA LEU A 188 10.14 -15.80 -17.34
C LEU A 188 11.52 -15.15 -17.30
N LYS A 189 12.32 -15.26 -18.37
CA LYS A 189 13.63 -14.60 -18.47
C LYS A 189 13.50 -13.08 -18.42
N ALA A 190 12.52 -12.52 -19.11
CA ALA A 190 12.22 -11.09 -19.04
C ALA A 190 11.80 -10.66 -17.62
N LEU A 191 10.90 -11.42 -16.99
CA LEU A 191 10.46 -11.13 -15.63
C LEU A 191 11.61 -11.22 -14.61
N LYS A 192 12.48 -12.23 -14.73
CA LYS A 192 13.70 -12.35 -13.92
C LYS A 192 14.65 -11.17 -14.10
N ARG A 193 14.74 -10.58 -15.30
CA ARG A 193 15.51 -9.34 -15.51
C ARG A 193 14.97 -8.19 -14.67
N VAL A 194 13.64 -8.04 -14.58
CA VAL A 194 13.01 -7.01 -13.73
C VAL A 194 13.42 -7.19 -12.26
N PHE A 195 13.42 -8.42 -11.75
CA PHE A 195 13.90 -8.70 -10.39
C PHE A 195 15.40 -8.38 -10.21
N ARG A 196 16.25 -8.67 -11.20
CA ARG A 196 17.67 -8.30 -11.16
C ARG A 196 17.86 -6.78 -11.13
N TYR A 197 17.07 -6.04 -11.91
CA TYR A 197 17.06 -4.59 -11.88
C TYR A 197 16.62 -4.05 -10.51
N LEU A 198 15.55 -4.62 -9.96
CA LEU A 198 15.07 -4.28 -8.61
C LEU A 198 16.15 -4.50 -7.54
N ARG A 199 16.94 -5.59 -7.63
CA ARG A 199 18.07 -5.85 -6.72
C ARG A 199 19.11 -4.73 -6.74
N GLY A 200 19.38 -4.16 -7.91
CA GLY A 200 20.30 -3.03 -8.06
C GLY A 200 19.73 -1.68 -7.62
N THR A 201 18.41 -1.59 -7.42
CA THR A 201 17.68 -0.31 -7.24
C THR A 201 16.68 -0.38 -6.08
N ILE A 202 17.07 -0.93 -4.93
CA ILE A 202 16.14 -1.18 -3.81
C ILE A 202 15.55 0.12 -3.19
N ASN A 203 16.19 1.27 -3.43
CA ASN A 203 15.82 2.58 -2.88
C ASN A 203 15.28 3.50 -3.96
#